data_AF-A0A218PXS4-F1
#
_entry.id   AF-A0A218PXS4-F1
#
_cell.length_a   1.000
_cell.length_b   1.000
_cell.length_c   1.000
_cell.angle_alpha   90.00
_cell.angle_beta   90.00
_cell.angle_gamma   90.00
#
_symmetry.space_group_name_H-M   'P 1'
#
loop_
_entity.id
_entity.type
_entity.pdbx_description
1 polymer ?
#
loop_
_entity_poly.entity_id
_entity_poly.type
_entity_poly.pdbx_seq_one_letter_code
_entity_poly.pdbx_strand_id
1 'polypeptide(L)'
;MKIAVEQEDLQLLARTLQEQVLAEVPSGEVFQIKCVVKKDELMILTQHPVGVTVDTEHIFVVLSEVLQLSQSYREHKVRCFIRIVGEELPYARCSLMMKPKEEMRRPIPLSSSLTYTPSITEDEPEELFDLLVDTPDLGTTQPPSPVKSLVIGITLLGICIFGSGLYLLTRACVISECPEIQTAQQLNLESRQLMRRANSENRLVAIQQQLETASSNLLIIPRWSSRYQQAQELKASLSMQSDKINHVVTALQAGDVAEKKMQTTANSLGQLQDIQNSWRAAIAPLEAIGANSELYGLVQPILVKYRVNLQAVNQQLLAQEQWLKRLNDAKAVAIVAQERQATAKSLNEWEKAQSTWQVVINTLNLIPQTSPASQEAQELLLKYEPQLARTRDRATREQISARSYQQAISTASQAKSYEEQNQWPIAVTYWNQALQNAQQTPQDSLYYNQSQSLIQPYSIALQQAQEKSQIISRLQKVRDDLNKICSREVRICTFTINNTGIAVSLTPEYEELLQTTLTEADLQTTNHWHILQEALGVIGDHANLPVFIYDTQGQGIYTHIPQG
;
A
#
# COMPACT_ATOMS: atom_id res chain seq x y z
N MET A 1 -23.78 5.43 -23.32
CA MET A 1 -22.47 5.31 -23.98
C MET A 1 -22.00 3.88 -23.75
N LYS A 2 -21.52 3.16 -24.76
CA LYS A 2 -21.23 1.72 -24.65
C LYS A 2 -19.79 1.54 -24.19
N ILE A 3 -19.52 0.77 -23.14
CA ILE A 3 -18.15 0.67 -22.61
C ILE A 3 -17.27 -0.14 -23.57
N ALA A 4 -16.26 0.52 -24.13
CA ALA A 4 -15.09 -0.08 -24.76
C ALA A 4 -13.87 0.24 -23.88
N VAL A 5 -13.47 -0.73 -23.06
CA VAL A 5 -12.24 -0.71 -22.26
C VAL A 5 -11.44 -1.92 -22.70
N GLU A 6 -10.15 -1.75 -22.96
CA GLU A 6 -9.34 -2.84 -23.50
C GLU A 6 -9.01 -3.86 -22.40
N GLN A 7 -8.78 -5.12 -22.78
CA GLN A 7 -8.57 -6.17 -21.79
C GLN A 7 -7.23 -6.02 -21.04
N GLU A 8 -6.30 -5.24 -21.59
CA GLU A 8 -5.05 -4.84 -20.93
C GLU A 8 -5.29 -3.80 -19.83
N ASP A 9 -6.20 -2.81 -20.04
CA ASP A 9 -6.58 -1.83 -19.01
C ASP A 9 -7.18 -2.50 -17.76
N LEU A 10 -8.00 -3.55 -17.96
CA LEU A 10 -8.60 -4.31 -16.86
C LEU A 10 -7.58 -5.16 -16.10
N GLN A 11 -6.54 -5.67 -16.78
CA GLN A 11 -5.43 -6.36 -16.12
C GLN A 11 -4.54 -5.37 -15.36
N LEU A 12 -4.26 -4.20 -15.93
CA LEU A 12 -3.52 -3.13 -15.28
C LEU A 12 -4.26 -2.63 -14.02
N LEU A 13 -5.56 -2.35 -14.12
CA LEU A 13 -6.39 -1.97 -12.97
C LEU A 13 -6.41 -3.06 -11.90
N ALA A 14 -6.62 -4.33 -12.28
CA ALA A 14 -6.60 -5.45 -11.33
C ALA A 14 -5.25 -5.54 -10.60
N ARG A 15 -4.14 -5.31 -11.31
CA ARG A 15 -2.79 -5.28 -10.74
C ARG A 15 -2.59 -4.10 -9.78
N THR A 16 -2.98 -2.88 -10.15
CA THR A 16 -2.85 -1.71 -9.26
C THR A 16 -3.68 -1.87 -7.99
N LEU A 17 -4.91 -2.40 -8.09
CA LEU A 17 -5.74 -2.71 -6.92
C LEU A 17 -5.11 -3.82 -6.05
N GLN A 18 -4.52 -4.84 -6.69
CA GLN A 18 -3.83 -5.93 -5.99
C GLN A 18 -2.59 -5.44 -5.24
N GLU A 19 -1.82 -4.53 -5.84
CA GLU A 19 -0.63 -3.92 -5.23
C GLU A 19 -1.00 -2.98 -4.06
N GLN A 20 -2.13 -2.26 -4.13
CA GLN A 20 -2.59 -1.45 -2.99
C GLN A 20 -3.19 -2.29 -1.85
N VAL A 21 -4.00 -3.32 -2.16
CA VAL A 21 -4.53 -4.24 -1.14
C VAL A 21 -3.40 -5.04 -0.46
N LEU A 22 -2.33 -5.37 -1.19
CA LEU A 22 -1.10 -5.92 -0.61
C LEU A 22 -0.40 -4.96 0.38
N ALA A 23 -0.50 -3.64 0.15
CA ALA A 23 0.22 -2.63 0.94
C ALA A 23 -0.56 -2.13 2.17
N GLU A 24 -1.87 -1.96 2.09
CA GLU A 24 -2.69 -1.38 3.18
C GLU A 24 -3.46 -2.43 4.02
N VAL A 25 -3.71 -3.65 3.50
CA VAL A 25 -4.60 -4.63 4.16
C VAL A 25 -3.78 -5.74 4.84
N PRO A 26 -4.02 -6.04 6.13
CA PRO A 26 -3.42 -7.20 6.79
C PRO A 26 -3.70 -8.50 6.02
N SER A 27 -2.67 -9.35 5.88
CA SER A 27 -2.71 -10.55 5.03
C SER A 27 -2.96 -10.28 3.53
N GLY A 28 -2.76 -9.05 3.02
CA GLY A 28 -3.00 -8.64 1.63
C GLY A 28 -2.43 -9.59 0.54
N GLU A 29 -1.35 -10.33 0.85
CA GLU A 29 -0.73 -11.34 -0.04
C GLU A 29 -1.58 -12.59 -0.30
N VAL A 30 -2.62 -12.88 0.48
CA VAL A 30 -3.53 -14.04 0.26
C VAL A 30 -4.76 -13.70 -0.58
N PHE A 31 -5.00 -12.41 -0.86
CA PHE A 31 -6.14 -11.94 -1.64
C PHE A 31 -5.81 -11.95 -3.14
N GLN A 32 -6.80 -12.29 -3.97
CA GLN A 32 -6.72 -12.23 -5.44
C GLN A 32 -7.81 -11.29 -5.98
N ILE A 33 -7.43 -10.28 -6.76
CA ILE A 33 -8.36 -9.30 -7.34
C ILE A 33 -8.55 -9.56 -8.84
N LYS A 34 -9.81 -9.53 -9.29
CA LYS A 34 -10.20 -9.70 -10.69
C LYS A 34 -11.21 -8.62 -11.09
N CYS A 35 -10.94 -7.92 -12.19
CA CYS A 35 -11.77 -6.85 -12.73
C CYS A 35 -12.49 -7.32 -14.01
N VAL A 36 -13.77 -6.98 -14.16
CA VAL A 36 -14.56 -7.28 -15.37
C VAL A 36 -15.66 -6.25 -15.57
N VAL A 37 -15.93 -5.85 -16.82
CA VAL A 37 -17.09 -5.00 -17.15
C VAL A 37 -18.28 -5.89 -17.51
N LYS A 38 -19.45 -5.62 -16.93
CA LYS A 38 -20.69 -6.38 -17.21
C LYS A 38 -21.90 -5.46 -17.15
N LYS A 39 -22.68 -5.39 -18.25
CA LYS A 39 -23.85 -4.50 -18.40
C LYS A 39 -23.53 -3.01 -18.13
N ASP A 40 -22.43 -2.53 -18.69
CA ASP A 40 -21.90 -1.17 -18.50
C ASP A 40 -21.63 -0.77 -17.03
N GLU A 41 -21.48 -1.75 -16.12
CA GLU A 41 -20.95 -1.57 -14.76
C GLU A 41 -19.58 -2.25 -14.63
N LEU A 42 -18.64 -1.61 -13.90
CA LEU A 42 -17.36 -2.22 -13.55
C LEU A 42 -17.55 -3.08 -12.29
N MET A 43 -17.19 -4.36 -12.37
CA MET A 43 -17.23 -5.28 -11.24
C MET A 43 -15.82 -5.71 -10.84
N ILE A 44 -15.52 -5.54 -9.56
CA ILE A 44 -14.23 -5.90 -8.94
C ILE A 44 -14.52 -7.02 -7.94
N LEU A 45 -13.80 -8.13 -8.07
CA LEU A 45 -14.00 -9.33 -7.26
C LEU A 45 -12.70 -9.70 -6.54
N THR A 46 -12.68 -9.48 -5.23
CA THR A 46 -11.60 -9.84 -4.31
C THR A 46 -11.89 -11.23 -3.71
N GLN A 47 -10.91 -12.12 -3.72
CA GLN A 47 -11.07 -13.52 -3.29
C GLN A 47 -9.96 -13.93 -2.32
N HIS A 48 -10.26 -14.69 -1.27
CA HIS A 48 -9.27 -15.17 -0.29
C HIS A 48 -9.51 -16.64 0.08
N PRO A 49 -8.50 -17.39 0.57
CA PRO A 49 -8.71 -18.75 1.07
C PRO A 49 -9.52 -18.78 2.38
N VAL A 50 -10.06 -19.96 2.70
CA VAL A 50 -10.73 -20.26 3.98
C VAL A 50 -9.76 -20.03 5.14
N GLY A 51 -10.26 -19.51 6.26
CA GLY A 51 -9.48 -19.31 7.50
C GLY A 51 -8.76 -17.96 7.62
N VAL A 52 -8.88 -17.08 6.63
CA VAL A 52 -8.38 -15.69 6.70
C VAL A 52 -9.42 -14.82 7.40
N THR A 53 -9.01 -14.05 8.42
CA THR A 53 -9.81 -12.99 9.02
C THR A 53 -9.84 -11.77 8.11
N VAL A 54 -11.01 -11.35 7.64
CA VAL A 54 -11.15 -10.30 6.63
C VAL A 54 -11.89 -9.09 7.18
N ASP A 55 -11.17 -7.96 7.30
CA ASP A 55 -11.82 -6.65 7.45
C ASP A 55 -12.39 -6.22 6.09
N THR A 56 -13.71 -6.33 5.96
CA THR A 56 -14.40 -6.01 4.70
C THR A 56 -14.54 -4.51 4.48
N GLU A 57 -14.63 -3.70 5.54
CA GLU A 57 -14.77 -2.24 5.40
C GLU A 57 -13.44 -1.63 4.95
N HIS A 58 -12.33 -2.00 5.59
CA HIS A 58 -10.99 -1.53 5.21
C HIS A 58 -10.64 -1.90 3.77
N ILE A 59 -10.96 -3.13 3.32
CA ILE A 59 -10.81 -3.52 1.91
C ILE A 59 -11.63 -2.62 0.99
N PHE A 60 -12.89 -2.31 1.32
CA PHE A 60 -13.71 -1.43 0.48
C PHE A 60 -13.22 0.02 0.48
N VAL A 61 -12.68 0.53 1.59
CA VAL A 61 -12.02 1.85 1.65
C VAL A 61 -10.83 1.88 0.70
N VAL A 62 -9.87 0.95 0.84
CA VAL A 62 -8.65 0.86 0.03
C VAL A 62 -8.97 0.74 -1.47
N LEU A 63 -9.95 -0.10 -1.85
CA LEU A 63 -10.41 -0.19 -3.23
C LEU A 63 -11.01 1.13 -3.74
N SER A 64 -11.75 1.85 -2.90
CA SER A 64 -12.41 3.11 -3.29
C SER A 64 -11.42 4.27 -3.52
N GLU A 65 -10.30 4.30 -2.80
CA GLU A 65 -9.29 5.36 -2.93
C GLU A 65 -8.53 5.25 -4.26
N VAL A 66 -8.06 4.04 -4.62
CA VAL A 66 -7.40 3.77 -5.90
C VAL A 66 -8.31 4.13 -7.09
N LEU A 67 -9.61 3.83 -6.98
CA LEU A 67 -10.59 4.20 -7.99
C LEU A 67 -10.79 5.73 -8.07
N GLN A 68 -10.82 6.46 -6.96
CA GLN A 68 -10.98 7.92 -6.95
C GLN A 68 -9.79 8.66 -7.58
N LEU A 69 -8.58 8.13 -7.38
CA LEU A 69 -7.36 8.63 -8.02
C LEU A 69 -7.37 8.37 -9.55
N SER A 70 -7.95 7.24 -9.98
CA SER A 70 -8.01 6.81 -11.38
C SER A 70 -9.00 7.63 -12.22
N GLN A 71 -8.49 8.51 -13.10
CA GLN A 71 -9.34 9.42 -13.88
C GLN A 71 -10.34 8.70 -14.81
N SER A 72 -9.94 7.57 -15.40
CA SER A 72 -10.70 6.82 -16.42
C SER A 72 -12.05 6.25 -15.93
N TYR A 73 -12.25 6.12 -14.62
CA TYR A 73 -13.42 5.44 -14.05
C TYR A 73 -14.44 6.38 -13.38
N ARG A 74 -14.19 7.70 -13.40
CA ARG A 74 -14.96 8.72 -12.64
C ARG A 74 -16.44 8.89 -13.00
N GLU A 75 -16.89 8.39 -14.15
CA GLU A 75 -18.31 8.42 -14.56
C GLU A 75 -18.98 7.04 -14.47
N HIS A 76 -18.23 6.01 -14.07
CA HIS A 76 -18.68 4.62 -14.08
C HIS A 76 -19.23 4.18 -12.72
N LYS A 77 -20.27 3.34 -12.78
CA LYS A 77 -20.83 2.69 -11.59
C LYS A 77 -20.01 1.43 -11.27
N VAL A 78 -19.36 1.44 -10.12
CA VAL A 78 -18.46 0.36 -9.69
C VAL A 78 -19.13 -0.48 -8.60
N ARG A 79 -19.04 -1.81 -8.70
CA ARG A 79 -19.43 -2.75 -7.64
C ARG A 79 -18.23 -3.58 -7.22
N CYS A 80 -17.92 -3.57 -5.93
CA CYS A 80 -16.88 -4.43 -5.36
C CYS A 80 -17.55 -5.60 -4.63
N PHE A 81 -16.94 -6.77 -4.70
CA PHE A 81 -17.42 -8.02 -4.10
C PHE A 81 -16.26 -8.73 -3.41
N ILE A 82 -16.51 -9.33 -2.25
CA ILE A 82 -15.54 -10.18 -1.53
C ILE A 82 -16.12 -11.58 -1.37
N ARG A 83 -15.34 -12.61 -1.69
CA ARG A 83 -15.73 -14.02 -1.53
C ARG A 83 -14.57 -14.90 -1.06
N ILE A 84 -14.91 -16.10 -0.60
CA ILE A 84 -13.96 -17.19 -0.39
C ILE A 84 -13.62 -17.86 -1.74
N VAL A 85 -12.37 -18.28 -1.93
CA VAL A 85 -11.94 -19.06 -3.10
C VAL A 85 -12.60 -20.43 -3.07
N GLY A 86 -13.44 -20.70 -4.07
CA GLY A 86 -14.26 -21.92 -4.19
C GLY A 86 -15.76 -21.64 -4.15
N GLU A 87 -16.18 -20.60 -3.42
CA GLU A 87 -17.59 -20.24 -3.28
C GLU A 87 -18.14 -19.52 -4.53
N GLU A 88 -19.37 -19.84 -4.92
CA GLU A 88 -20.03 -19.14 -6.04
C GLU A 88 -20.50 -17.73 -5.65
N LEU A 89 -20.97 -17.54 -4.40
CA LEU A 89 -21.57 -16.30 -3.93
C LEU A 89 -20.59 -15.44 -3.12
N PRO A 90 -20.56 -14.11 -3.33
CA PRO A 90 -19.84 -13.19 -2.45
C PRO A 90 -20.63 -12.91 -1.17
N TYR A 91 -19.95 -12.98 -0.02
CA TYR A 91 -20.56 -12.72 1.29
C TYR A 91 -20.60 -11.22 1.63
N ALA A 92 -19.73 -10.40 1.02
CA ALA A 92 -19.73 -8.95 1.17
C ALA A 92 -19.72 -8.24 -0.18
N ARG A 93 -20.35 -7.06 -0.24
CA ARG A 93 -20.45 -6.22 -1.45
C ARG A 93 -20.51 -4.73 -1.10
N CYS A 94 -19.96 -3.88 -1.97
CA CYS A 94 -20.21 -2.44 -1.95
C CYS A 94 -20.59 -1.91 -3.34
N SER A 95 -21.14 -0.71 -3.41
CA SER A 95 -21.51 -0.04 -4.67
C SER A 95 -21.10 1.42 -4.59
N LEU A 96 -20.20 1.83 -5.48
CA LEU A 96 -19.64 3.18 -5.51
C LEU A 96 -20.29 3.99 -6.65
N MET A 97 -20.82 5.17 -6.29
CA MET A 97 -21.27 6.19 -7.24
C MET A 97 -20.26 7.34 -7.21
N MET A 98 -19.39 7.38 -8.20
CA MET A 98 -18.34 8.38 -8.29
C MET A 98 -18.98 9.72 -8.66
N LYS A 99 -18.89 10.72 -7.78
CA LYS A 99 -19.38 12.08 -8.07
C LYS A 99 -18.29 12.87 -8.81
N PRO A 100 -18.63 13.65 -9.85
CA PRO A 100 -17.68 14.60 -10.42
C PRO A 100 -17.25 15.61 -9.34
N LYS A 101 -15.96 15.95 -9.32
CA LYS A 101 -15.42 16.90 -8.34
C LYS A 101 -15.82 18.32 -8.74
N GLU A 102 -16.82 18.85 -8.06
CA GLU A 102 -17.39 20.17 -8.32
C GLU A 102 -16.33 21.29 -8.15
N GLU A 103 -16.24 22.17 -9.15
CA GLU A 103 -15.15 23.15 -9.23
C GLU A 103 -15.44 24.38 -8.33
N MET A 104 -14.42 24.82 -7.60
CA MET A 104 -14.62 25.66 -6.40
C MET A 104 -15.00 27.11 -6.72
N ARG A 105 -16.31 27.41 -6.67
CA ARG A 105 -16.86 28.78 -6.53
C ARG A 105 -17.67 28.93 -5.23
N ARG A 106 -17.37 30.00 -4.48
CA ARG A 106 -18.18 30.56 -3.37
C ARG A 106 -18.72 31.94 -3.80
N PRO A 107 -19.65 32.61 -3.08
CA PRO A 107 -20.45 32.22 -1.89
C PRO A 107 -21.92 31.95 -2.31
N ILE A 108 -23.01 31.93 -1.52
CA ILE A 108 -23.39 32.38 -0.16
C ILE A 108 -24.29 31.28 0.48
N PRO A 109 -24.23 31.01 1.80
CA PRO A 109 -25.03 29.94 2.42
C PRO A 109 -26.47 30.35 2.73
N LEU A 110 -27.38 29.36 2.78
CA LEU A 110 -28.66 29.46 3.50
C LEU A 110 -28.99 28.14 4.22
N SER A 111 -29.72 28.26 5.32
CA SER A 111 -29.95 27.20 6.33
C SER A 111 -30.95 26.12 5.92
N SER A 112 -30.74 24.88 6.43
CA SER A 112 -31.61 24.25 7.45
C SER A 112 -31.81 22.72 7.31
N SER A 113 -31.87 22.06 8.47
CA SER A 113 -32.61 20.84 8.78
C SER A 113 -32.53 19.63 7.82
N LEU A 114 -31.73 18.63 8.21
CA LEU A 114 -32.04 17.22 7.94
C LEU A 114 -32.54 16.57 9.24
N THR A 115 -33.79 16.12 9.22
CA THR A 115 -34.36 15.29 10.28
C THR A 115 -33.83 13.87 10.13
N TYR A 116 -33.25 13.29 11.18
CA TYR A 116 -32.82 11.88 11.18
C TYR A 116 -33.38 11.15 12.40
N THR A 117 -34.21 10.13 12.15
CA THR A 117 -34.76 9.21 13.14
C THR A 117 -34.29 7.80 12.84
N PRO A 118 -33.29 7.26 13.58
CA PRO A 118 -33.06 5.83 13.62
C PRO A 118 -34.08 5.19 14.57
N SER A 119 -34.71 4.09 14.14
CA SER A 119 -35.49 3.21 15.01
C SER A 119 -34.79 1.86 15.05
N ILE A 120 -34.18 1.52 16.19
CA ILE A 120 -33.67 0.19 16.51
C ILE A 120 -34.06 -0.08 17.96
N THR A 121 -34.44 -1.32 18.27
CA THR A 121 -34.87 -1.79 19.59
C THR A 121 -34.42 -3.25 19.71
N GLU A 122 -34.17 -3.71 20.94
CA GLU A 122 -33.79 -5.09 21.32
C GLU A 122 -32.34 -5.48 20.89
N ASP A 123 -31.48 -6.05 21.74
CA ASP A 123 -31.58 -6.24 23.20
C ASP A 123 -30.21 -6.37 23.91
N GLU A 124 -30.22 -6.46 25.24
CA GLU A 124 -29.09 -6.58 26.19
C GLU A 124 -28.49 -8.02 26.31
N PRO A 125 -27.60 -8.35 27.28
CA PRO A 125 -26.29 -7.76 27.61
C PRO A 125 -25.17 -8.82 27.74
N GLU A 126 -23.90 -8.40 27.92
CA GLU A 126 -22.87 -9.27 28.53
C GLU A 126 -22.10 -8.62 29.70
N GLU A 127 -21.88 -9.47 30.69
CA GLU A 127 -21.22 -9.38 31.98
C GLU A 127 -19.80 -8.76 31.96
N LEU A 128 -19.48 -7.84 32.88
CA LEU A 128 -19.01 -8.11 34.25
C LEU A 128 -17.70 -8.94 34.30
N PHE A 129 -16.57 -8.23 34.32
CA PHE A 129 -15.31 -8.74 34.86
C PHE A 129 -14.76 -7.74 35.88
N ASP A 130 -15.04 -8.02 37.15
CA ASP A 130 -14.46 -7.34 38.31
C ASP A 130 -13.39 -8.27 38.92
N LEU A 131 -12.14 -7.81 39.02
CA LEU A 131 -11.08 -8.48 39.79
C LEU A 131 -9.81 -7.62 39.89
N LEU A 132 -9.67 -6.89 41.00
CA LEU A 132 -8.49 -6.83 41.88
C LEU A 132 -8.56 -5.61 42.80
N VAL A 133 -9.31 -5.75 43.89
CA VAL A 133 -9.13 -4.96 45.11
C VAL A 133 -8.53 -5.87 46.16
N ASP A 134 -7.35 -5.51 46.67
CA ASP A 134 -6.95 -5.86 48.03
C ASP A 134 -5.90 -4.84 48.51
N THR A 135 -6.27 -4.06 49.52
CA THR A 135 -5.36 -3.34 50.40
C THR A 135 -5.47 -3.95 51.80
N PRO A 136 -4.44 -3.77 52.64
CA PRO A 136 -4.74 -2.97 53.83
C PRO A 136 -3.61 -2.04 54.31
N ASP A 137 -4.07 -0.93 54.89
CA ASP A 137 -3.54 -0.18 56.04
C ASP A 137 -2.06 0.27 56.15
N LEU A 138 -1.91 1.58 55.90
CA LEU A 138 -1.57 2.58 56.94
C LEU A 138 -0.53 2.20 58.02
N GLY A 139 0.73 2.56 57.78
CA GLY A 139 1.75 2.79 58.81
C GLY A 139 2.10 4.28 58.96
N THR A 140 1.81 4.90 60.10
CA THR A 140 2.00 6.34 60.34
C THR A 140 3.45 6.72 60.66
N THR A 141 4.00 7.76 60.00
CA THR A 141 5.06 8.63 60.58
C THR A 141 4.95 10.06 60.03
N GLN A 142 5.14 11.08 60.88
CA GLN A 142 5.16 12.51 60.50
C GLN A 142 6.57 13.00 60.11
N PRO A 143 6.71 13.99 59.20
CA PRO A 143 7.96 14.69 58.96
C PRO A 143 8.15 15.90 59.90
N PRO A 144 9.37 16.15 60.41
CA PRO A 144 9.73 17.42 61.06
C PRO A 144 10.49 18.34 60.11
N SER A 145 9.94 19.52 59.81
CA SER A 145 10.67 20.64 59.18
C SER A 145 10.87 21.78 60.19
N PRO A 146 12.10 22.31 60.37
CA PRO A 146 12.38 23.29 61.42
C PRO A 146 12.10 24.73 60.96
N VAL A 147 11.25 25.45 61.69
CA VAL A 147 11.08 26.91 61.56
C VAL A 147 11.90 27.60 62.64
N LYS A 148 12.64 28.66 62.27
CA LYS A 148 13.60 29.33 63.17
C LYS A 148 12.88 30.23 64.18
N SER A 149 13.33 30.17 65.44
CA SER A 149 12.97 31.14 66.47
C SER A 149 13.61 32.50 66.17
N LEU A 150 12.86 33.58 66.41
CA LEU A 150 13.41 34.92 66.60
C LEU A 150 12.98 35.43 67.97
N VAL A 151 13.96 35.57 68.87
CA VAL A 151 13.74 36.15 70.20
C VAL A 151 13.89 37.67 70.10
N ILE A 152 12.84 38.41 70.47
CA ILE A 152 12.93 39.83 70.82
C ILE A 152 12.48 39.97 72.27
N GLY A 153 13.44 40.08 73.18
CA GLY A 153 13.19 40.32 74.59
C GLY A 153 13.26 41.81 74.91
N ILE A 154 12.14 42.40 75.33
CA ILE A 154 12.14 43.67 76.07
C ILE A 154 11.33 43.45 77.35
N THR A 155 12.01 43.49 78.49
CA THR A 155 11.41 43.46 79.82
C THR A 155 10.87 44.83 80.20
N LEU A 156 9.60 44.92 80.56
CA LEU A 156 9.09 46.03 81.36
C LEU A 156 8.03 45.50 82.36
N LEU A 157 8.45 45.32 83.61
CA LEU A 157 7.55 45.03 84.71
C LEU A 157 6.87 46.36 85.12
N GLY A 158 5.54 46.43 85.03
CA GLY A 158 4.83 47.71 85.05
C GLY A 158 3.45 47.66 85.71
N ILE A 159 3.40 47.32 87.01
CA ILE A 159 2.28 47.55 87.93
C ILE A 159 0.99 46.73 87.64
N CYS A 160 0.62 45.88 88.60
CA CYS A 160 -0.74 45.33 88.69
C CYS A 160 -1.67 46.34 89.39
N ILE A 161 -2.80 46.70 88.75
CA ILE A 161 -3.98 47.24 89.43
C ILE A 161 -5.20 46.42 89.01
N PHE A 162 -6.10 46.14 89.96
CA PHE A 162 -7.27 45.31 89.75
C PHE A 162 -8.28 45.96 88.77
N GLY A 163 -8.56 45.26 87.67
CA GLY A 163 -9.59 45.65 86.69
C GLY A 163 -10.19 44.47 85.89
N SER A 164 -9.82 43.24 86.24
CA SER A 164 -10.14 42.00 85.51
C SER A 164 -11.56 41.48 85.77
N GLY A 165 -12.57 42.32 85.51
CA GLY A 165 -13.99 41.97 85.69
C GLY A 165 -14.95 42.52 84.62
N LEU A 166 -14.66 43.68 84.02
CA LEU A 166 -15.63 44.38 83.14
C LEU A 166 -15.21 44.48 81.67
N TYR A 167 -13.91 44.39 81.35
CA TYR A 167 -13.40 44.55 79.97
C TYR A 167 -13.64 43.36 79.03
N LEU A 168 -14.27 42.27 79.51
CA LEU A 168 -14.75 41.18 78.65
C LEU A 168 -16.20 41.37 78.18
N LEU A 169 -16.96 42.26 78.82
CA LEU A 169 -18.38 42.52 78.50
C LEU A 169 -18.58 43.61 77.43
N THR A 170 -17.51 44.31 77.02
CA THR A 170 -17.55 45.41 76.04
C THR A 170 -17.38 44.97 74.58
N ARG A 171 -17.27 43.66 74.30
CA ARG A 171 -17.30 43.13 72.92
C ARG A 171 -18.74 42.92 72.45
N ALA A 172 -19.10 43.44 71.27
CA ALA A 172 -20.47 43.51 70.75
C ALA A 172 -21.26 42.18 70.88
N CYS A 173 -20.64 41.05 70.50
CA CYS A 173 -21.25 39.72 70.51
C CYS A 173 -21.59 39.13 71.90
N VAL A 174 -21.48 39.91 72.99
CA VAL A 174 -21.79 39.47 74.36
C VAL A 174 -23.11 40.05 74.89
N ILE A 175 -23.49 41.26 74.47
CA ILE A 175 -24.68 41.98 74.99
C ILE A 175 -25.62 42.47 73.87
N SER A 176 -25.13 42.64 72.63
CA SER A 176 -25.93 43.11 71.49
C SER A 176 -26.05 42.07 70.37
N GLU A 177 -26.57 42.51 69.22
CA GLU A 177 -26.39 41.82 67.95
C GLU A 177 -24.88 41.71 67.64
N CYS A 178 -24.51 40.64 66.94
CA CYS A 178 -23.13 40.27 66.62
C CYS A 178 -22.93 40.47 65.10
N PRO A 179 -22.44 41.63 64.64
CA PRO A 179 -22.45 42.00 63.23
C PRO A 179 -21.61 41.04 62.37
N GLU A 180 -20.59 40.40 62.94
CA GLU A 180 -19.77 39.37 62.29
C GLU A 180 -20.60 38.14 61.90
N ILE A 181 -21.50 37.66 62.78
CA ILE A 181 -22.40 36.55 62.48
C ILE A 181 -23.46 36.97 61.45
N GLN A 182 -24.04 38.16 61.59
CA GLN A 182 -25.07 38.66 60.67
C GLN A 182 -24.50 38.82 59.24
N THR A 183 -23.31 39.44 59.12
CA THR A 183 -22.59 39.58 57.85
C THR A 183 -22.25 38.22 57.24
N ALA A 184 -21.77 37.28 58.06
CA ALA A 184 -21.45 35.93 57.60
C ALA A 184 -22.70 35.12 57.20
N GLN A 185 -23.85 35.31 57.86
CA GLN A 185 -25.13 34.68 57.49
C GLN A 185 -25.66 35.21 56.17
N GLN A 186 -25.63 36.54 55.98
CA GLN A 186 -25.98 37.18 54.72
C GLN A 186 -25.06 36.68 53.59
N LEU A 187 -23.74 36.70 53.80
CA LEU A 187 -22.76 36.23 52.83
C LEU A 187 -22.96 34.74 52.47
N ASN A 188 -23.28 33.87 53.43
CA ASN A 188 -23.52 32.44 53.18
C ASN A 188 -24.73 32.15 52.24
N LEU A 189 -25.64 33.11 52.11
CA LEU A 189 -26.78 33.09 51.17
C LEU A 189 -26.45 33.81 49.86
N GLU A 190 -25.84 34.99 49.94
CA GLU A 190 -25.46 35.80 48.78
C GLU A 190 -24.38 35.11 47.93
N SER A 191 -23.39 34.45 48.55
CA SER A 191 -22.34 33.69 47.88
C SER A 191 -22.90 32.68 46.88
N ARG A 192 -24.03 32.03 47.19
CA ARG A 192 -24.70 31.08 46.29
C ARG A 192 -25.30 31.77 45.07
N GLN A 193 -25.79 33.00 45.21
CA GLN A 193 -26.23 33.81 44.06
C GLN A 193 -25.05 34.38 43.27
N LEU A 194 -23.97 34.78 43.94
CA LEU A 194 -22.76 35.30 43.32
C LEU A 194 -22.05 34.20 42.50
N MET A 195 -21.95 32.97 43.02
CA MET A 195 -21.45 31.81 42.29
C MET A 195 -22.29 31.51 41.03
N ARG A 196 -23.63 31.51 41.13
CA ARG A 196 -24.53 31.35 39.97
C ARG A 196 -24.44 32.47 38.93
N ARG A 197 -23.86 33.62 39.30
CA ARG A 197 -23.61 34.79 38.42
C ARG A 197 -22.13 34.98 38.07
N ALA A 198 -21.26 34.08 38.51
CA ALA A 198 -19.84 34.10 38.18
C ALA A 198 -19.65 33.65 36.73
N ASN A 199 -18.91 34.45 35.96
CA ASN A 199 -18.64 34.21 34.54
C ASN A 199 -17.13 34.20 34.23
N SER A 200 -16.27 34.12 35.25
CA SER A 200 -14.81 34.09 35.15
C SER A 200 -14.16 33.64 36.45
N GLU A 201 -12.93 33.11 36.37
CA GLU A 201 -12.11 32.76 37.54
C GLU A 201 -11.91 33.94 38.48
N ASN A 202 -11.59 35.13 37.96
CA ASN A 202 -11.38 36.35 38.76
C ASN A 202 -12.59 36.71 39.64
N ARG A 203 -13.82 36.39 39.22
CA ARG A 203 -15.01 36.55 40.07
C ARG A 203 -15.12 35.46 41.14
N LEU A 204 -14.75 34.23 40.80
CA LEU A 204 -14.70 33.14 41.77
C LEU A 204 -13.69 33.42 42.89
N VAL A 205 -12.45 33.80 42.54
CA VAL A 205 -11.40 34.16 43.50
C VAL A 205 -11.83 35.32 44.40
N ALA A 206 -12.53 36.33 43.86
CA ALA A 206 -13.07 37.42 44.68
C ALA A 206 -14.15 36.96 45.68
N ILE A 207 -15.02 36.01 45.30
CA ILE A 207 -16.01 35.41 46.21
C ILE A 207 -15.30 34.54 47.27
N GLN A 208 -14.31 33.75 46.86
CA GLN A 208 -13.48 32.92 47.75
C GLN A 208 -12.82 33.77 48.84
N GLN A 209 -12.17 34.87 48.45
CA GLN A 209 -11.50 35.77 49.39
C GLN A 209 -12.49 36.43 50.39
N GLN A 210 -13.73 36.69 49.97
CA GLN A 210 -14.79 37.17 50.87
C GLN A 210 -15.24 36.09 51.88
N LEU A 211 -15.43 34.85 51.41
CA LEU A 211 -15.78 33.70 52.26
C LEU A 211 -14.69 33.39 53.30
N GLU A 212 -13.42 33.43 52.89
CA GLU A 212 -12.26 33.22 53.76
C GLU A 212 -12.11 34.35 54.78
N THR A 213 -12.29 35.61 54.36
CA THR A 213 -12.26 36.77 55.27
C THR A 213 -13.38 36.69 56.31
N ALA A 214 -14.61 36.35 55.91
CA ALA A 214 -15.72 36.14 56.84
C ALA A 214 -15.46 34.95 57.79
N SER A 215 -14.92 33.84 57.27
CA SER A 215 -14.55 32.66 58.07
C SER A 215 -13.44 32.95 59.09
N SER A 216 -12.53 33.86 58.76
CA SER A 216 -11.49 34.36 59.67
C SER A 216 -12.08 35.28 60.75
N ASN A 217 -12.96 36.22 60.37
CA ASN A 217 -13.62 37.12 61.33
C ASN A 217 -14.46 36.37 62.39
N LEU A 218 -15.07 35.24 62.03
CA LEU A 218 -15.77 34.38 62.99
C LEU A 218 -14.86 33.74 64.07
N LEU A 219 -13.53 33.69 63.86
CA LEU A 219 -12.57 33.24 64.89
C LEU A 219 -12.36 34.26 66.02
N ILE A 220 -12.78 35.51 65.83
CA ILE A 220 -12.69 36.58 66.85
C ILE A 220 -13.68 36.33 68.00
N ILE A 221 -14.71 35.49 67.76
CA ILE A 221 -15.74 35.12 68.73
C ILE A 221 -15.18 34.05 69.69
N PRO A 222 -15.05 34.34 70.99
CA PRO A 222 -14.37 33.45 71.93
C PRO A 222 -15.26 32.27 72.35
N ARG A 223 -14.62 31.18 72.79
CA ARG A 223 -15.28 29.91 73.22
C ARG A 223 -16.33 30.05 74.32
N TRP A 224 -16.29 31.12 75.11
CA TRP A 224 -17.23 31.40 76.19
C TRP A 224 -18.45 32.23 75.74
N SER A 225 -18.51 32.69 74.49
CA SER A 225 -19.72 33.35 73.96
C SER A 225 -20.82 32.31 73.72
N SER A 226 -22.06 32.64 74.11
CA SER A 226 -23.26 31.85 73.78
C SER A 226 -23.49 31.67 72.28
N ARG A 227 -22.86 32.50 71.43
CA ARG A 227 -22.93 32.42 69.96
C ARG A 227 -21.77 31.62 69.35
N TYR A 228 -20.85 31.06 70.14
CA TYR A 228 -19.66 30.38 69.62
C TYR A 228 -19.99 29.17 68.74
N GLN A 229 -20.97 28.34 69.10
CA GLN A 229 -21.39 27.20 68.28
C GLN A 229 -21.92 27.66 66.90
N GLN A 230 -22.84 28.63 66.90
CA GLN A 230 -23.38 29.25 65.68
C GLN A 230 -22.27 29.82 64.79
N ALA A 231 -21.22 30.41 65.38
CA ALA A 231 -20.05 30.88 64.63
C ALA A 231 -19.23 29.74 64.00
N GLN A 232 -19.04 28.60 64.69
CA GLN A 232 -18.31 27.46 64.12
C GLN A 232 -19.10 26.73 63.02
N GLU A 233 -20.41 26.54 63.20
CA GLU A 233 -21.29 25.96 62.17
C GLU A 233 -21.32 26.82 60.89
N LEU A 234 -21.44 28.14 61.07
CA LEU A 234 -21.42 29.10 59.97
C LEU A 234 -20.05 29.15 59.28
N LYS A 235 -18.95 29.13 60.04
CA LYS A 235 -17.59 29.02 59.51
C LYS A 235 -17.40 27.74 58.69
N ALA A 236 -17.92 26.59 59.15
CA ALA A 236 -17.85 25.34 58.40
C ALA A 236 -18.64 25.42 57.07
N SER A 237 -19.82 26.04 57.09
CA SER A 237 -20.62 26.30 55.87
C SER A 237 -19.90 27.23 54.88
N LEU A 238 -19.26 28.30 55.37
CA LEU A 238 -18.49 29.23 54.54
C LEU A 238 -17.21 28.58 53.98
N SER A 239 -16.47 27.81 54.79
CA SER A 239 -15.32 27.03 54.35
C SER A 239 -15.72 26.08 53.23
N MET A 240 -16.77 25.28 53.40
CA MET A 240 -17.25 24.34 52.39
C MET A 240 -17.63 25.04 51.06
N GLN A 241 -18.13 26.27 51.10
CA GLN A 241 -18.35 27.06 49.88
C GLN A 241 -17.03 27.56 49.27
N SER A 242 -16.06 27.95 50.09
CA SER A 242 -14.70 28.32 49.64
C SER A 242 -13.98 27.14 49.00
N ASP A 243 -14.04 25.96 49.63
CA ASP A 243 -13.40 24.72 49.17
C ASP A 243 -13.95 24.29 47.79
N LYS A 244 -15.27 24.42 47.57
CA LYS A 244 -15.91 24.23 46.26
C LYS A 244 -15.40 25.20 45.20
N ILE A 245 -15.22 26.47 45.56
CA ILE A 245 -14.69 27.47 44.63
C ILE A 245 -13.22 27.16 44.31
N ASN A 246 -12.40 26.89 45.32
CA ASN A 246 -10.98 26.57 45.19
C ASN A 246 -10.76 25.34 44.28
N HIS A 247 -11.63 24.34 44.36
CA HIS A 247 -11.61 23.17 43.46
C HIS A 247 -11.82 23.55 41.99
N VAL A 248 -12.74 24.47 41.69
CA VAL A 248 -12.94 25.01 40.33
C VAL A 248 -11.76 25.87 39.90
N VAL A 249 -11.32 26.82 40.73
CA VAL A 249 -10.20 27.74 40.43
C VAL A 249 -8.93 26.96 40.09
N THR A 250 -8.58 25.95 40.90
CA THR A 250 -7.43 25.07 40.65
C THR A 250 -7.53 24.35 39.30
N ALA A 251 -8.73 23.92 38.91
CA ALA A 251 -8.98 23.22 37.65
C ALA A 251 -8.95 24.15 36.42
N LEU A 252 -9.42 25.40 36.56
CA LEU A 252 -9.29 26.43 35.54
C LEU A 252 -7.81 26.79 35.31
N GLN A 253 -7.03 26.95 36.38
CA GLN A 253 -5.59 27.21 36.30
C GLN A 253 -4.82 26.04 35.66
N ALA A 254 -5.19 24.79 35.94
CA ALA A 254 -4.67 23.62 35.24
C ALA A 254 -5.03 23.64 33.73
N GLY A 255 -6.23 24.11 33.38
CA GLY A 255 -6.68 24.30 32.01
C GLY A 255 -5.91 25.38 31.27
N ASP A 256 -5.62 26.52 31.91
CA ASP A 256 -4.77 27.58 31.36
C ASP A 256 -3.32 27.10 31.12
N VAL A 257 -2.79 26.25 32.00
CA VAL A 257 -1.50 25.58 31.78
C VAL A 257 -1.56 24.63 30.58
N ALA A 258 -2.63 23.86 30.43
CA ALA A 258 -2.83 22.97 29.28
C ALA A 258 -2.98 23.75 27.96
N GLU A 259 -3.73 24.86 27.97
CA GLU A 259 -3.93 25.74 26.81
C GLU A 259 -2.63 26.42 26.40
N LYS A 260 -1.83 26.88 27.37
CA LYS A 260 -0.50 27.45 27.12
C LYS A 260 0.48 26.42 26.55
N LYS A 261 0.45 25.16 27.00
CA LYS A 261 1.24 24.07 26.39
C LYS A 261 0.74 23.73 24.99
N MET A 262 -0.57 23.81 24.73
CA MET A 262 -1.17 23.54 23.41
C MET A 262 -0.85 24.65 22.38
N GLN A 263 -0.55 25.87 22.83
CA GLN A 263 -0.06 26.97 21.97
C GLN A 263 1.40 26.78 21.53
N THR A 264 2.21 25.99 22.25
CA THR A 264 3.55 25.60 21.79
C THR A 264 3.48 24.36 20.93
N THR A 265 4.02 24.41 19.71
CA THR A 265 3.97 23.30 18.75
C THR A 265 4.62 22.04 19.31
N ALA A 266 3.80 21.03 19.63
CA ALA A 266 4.25 19.75 20.13
C ALA A 266 4.76 18.86 18.98
N ASN A 267 6.06 18.62 18.96
CA ASN A 267 6.77 17.87 17.92
C ASN A 267 7.17 16.45 18.35
N SER A 268 6.76 16.00 19.56
CA SER A 268 7.05 14.67 20.07
C SER A 268 5.88 14.06 20.85
N LEU A 269 5.86 12.73 20.94
CA LEU A 269 4.86 11.99 21.72
C LEU A 269 4.86 12.38 23.20
N GLY A 270 6.04 12.59 23.81
CA GLY A 270 6.14 13.04 25.20
C GLY A 270 5.48 14.41 25.42
N GLN A 271 5.66 15.35 24.49
CA GLN A 271 5.00 16.66 24.56
C GLN A 271 3.47 16.54 24.41
N LEU A 272 2.98 15.66 23.54
CA LEU A 272 1.55 15.38 23.39
C LEU A 272 0.95 14.69 24.63
N GLN A 273 1.69 13.75 25.24
CA GLN A 273 1.32 13.11 26.50
C GLN A 273 1.29 14.11 27.66
N ASP A 274 2.26 15.02 27.75
CA ASP A 274 2.25 16.12 28.74
C ASP A 274 1.04 17.04 28.60
N ILE A 275 0.62 17.36 27.37
CA ILE A 275 -0.59 18.15 27.09
C ILE A 275 -1.84 17.34 27.46
N GLN A 276 -1.92 16.08 27.04
CA GLN A 276 -3.02 15.15 27.35
C GLN A 276 -3.25 15.04 28.87
N ASN A 277 -2.17 14.84 29.63
CA ASN A 277 -2.23 14.75 31.09
C ASN A 277 -2.60 16.08 31.75
N SER A 278 -2.17 17.21 31.20
CA SER A 278 -2.57 18.54 31.67
C SER A 278 -4.08 18.78 31.47
N TRP A 279 -4.63 18.39 30.32
CA TRP A 279 -6.08 18.46 30.09
C TRP A 279 -6.87 17.53 31.00
N ARG A 280 -6.42 16.28 31.22
CA ARG A 280 -7.08 15.36 32.18
C ARG A 280 -7.13 15.95 33.60
N ALA A 281 -6.03 16.55 34.06
CA ALA A 281 -5.96 17.19 35.38
C ALA A 281 -6.91 18.41 35.52
N ALA A 282 -7.14 19.15 34.42
CA ALA A 282 -8.12 20.23 34.38
C ALA A 282 -9.58 19.75 34.29
N ILE A 283 -9.81 18.60 33.65
CA ILE A 283 -11.16 18.06 33.38
C ILE A 283 -11.75 17.35 34.59
N ALA A 284 -11.02 16.43 35.24
CA ALA A 284 -11.59 15.57 36.27
C ALA A 284 -12.22 16.32 37.48
N PRO A 285 -11.63 17.42 38.01
CA PRO A 285 -12.27 18.22 39.07
C PRO A 285 -13.56 18.91 38.62
N LEU A 286 -13.69 19.24 37.33
CA LEU A 286 -14.87 19.89 36.76
C LEU A 286 -15.99 18.88 36.47
N GLU A 287 -15.65 17.64 36.15
CA GLU A 287 -16.63 16.56 35.92
C GLU A 287 -17.34 16.11 37.21
N ALA A 288 -16.71 16.27 38.37
CA ALA A 288 -17.34 16.05 39.68
C ALA A 288 -18.47 17.05 40.02
N ILE A 289 -18.67 18.10 39.22
CA ILE A 289 -19.58 19.21 39.51
C ILE A 289 -20.96 18.94 38.87
N GLY A 290 -21.76 18.16 39.59
CA GLY A 290 -23.12 17.78 39.17
C GLY A 290 -24.10 18.95 39.00
N ALA A 291 -25.21 18.67 38.28
CA ALA A 291 -26.20 19.65 37.83
C ALA A 291 -26.84 20.54 38.93
N ASN A 292 -26.84 20.07 40.19
CA ASN A 292 -27.39 20.81 41.33
C ASN A 292 -26.43 21.86 41.92
N SER A 293 -25.19 21.98 41.41
CA SER A 293 -24.18 22.92 41.90
C SER A 293 -24.46 24.36 41.46
N GLU A 294 -24.27 25.32 42.38
CA GLU A 294 -24.24 26.75 42.07
C GLU A 294 -23.30 27.13 40.90
N LEU A 295 -22.23 26.35 40.69
CA LEU A 295 -21.18 26.61 39.70
C LEU A 295 -21.43 25.93 38.34
N TYR A 296 -22.46 25.07 38.22
CA TYR A 296 -22.70 24.24 37.03
C TYR A 296 -22.78 25.05 35.72
N GLY A 297 -23.48 26.19 35.74
CA GLY A 297 -23.66 27.06 34.56
C GLY A 297 -22.37 27.73 34.05
N LEU A 298 -21.36 27.89 34.91
CA LEU A 298 -20.01 28.35 34.53
C LEU A 298 -19.15 27.18 34.03
N VAL A 299 -19.23 26.04 34.71
CA VAL A 299 -18.35 24.88 34.47
C VAL A 299 -18.66 24.17 33.15
N GLN A 300 -19.94 23.94 32.81
CA GLN A 300 -20.31 23.17 31.63
C GLN A 300 -19.73 23.69 30.28
N PRO A 301 -19.81 24.99 29.92
CA PRO A 301 -19.23 25.46 28.66
C PRO A 301 -17.69 25.34 28.64
N ILE A 302 -17.02 25.46 29.79
CA ILE A 302 -15.57 25.30 29.92
C ILE A 302 -15.18 23.81 29.77
N LEU A 303 -15.92 22.92 30.42
CA LEU A 303 -15.75 21.48 30.33
C LEU A 303 -15.90 20.97 28.88
N VAL A 304 -16.84 21.52 28.11
CA VAL A 304 -16.98 21.23 26.67
C VAL A 304 -15.73 21.69 25.89
N LYS A 305 -15.22 22.92 26.14
CA LYS A 305 -13.97 23.41 25.52
C LYS A 305 -12.79 22.48 25.82
N TYR A 306 -12.60 22.11 27.08
CA TYR A 306 -11.47 21.29 27.52
C TYR A 306 -11.55 19.86 26.93
N ARG A 307 -12.73 19.25 26.88
CA ARG A 307 -12.94 17.93 26.26
C ARG A 307 -12.63 17.94 24.75
N VAL A 308 -13.01 18.99 24.02
CA VAL A 308 -12.67 19.14 22.59
C VAL A 308 -11.15 19.29 22.39
N ASN A 309 -10.48 20.07 23.24
CA ASN A 309 -9.02 20.21 23.18
C ASN A 309 -8.30 18.88 23.48
N LEU A 310 -8.75 18.13 24.50
CA LEU A 310 -8.25 16.79 24.80
C LEU A 310 -8.47 15.82 23.62
N GLN A 311 -9.63 15.85 22.97
CA GLN A 311 -9.93 15.03 21.80
C GLN A 311 -8.97 15.32 20.63
N ALA A 312 -8.68 16.59 20.34
CA ALA A 312 -7.74 16.97 19.29
C ALA A 312 -6.31 16.48 19.59
N VAL A 313 -5.86 16.57 20.84
CA VAL A 313 -4.54 16.06 21.28
C VAL A 313 -4.49 14.53 21.21
N ASN A 314 -5.57 13.83 21.57
CA ASN A 314 -5.67 12.37 21.45
C ASN A 314 -5.60 11.92 19.98
N GLN A 315 -6.23 12.65 19.05
CA GLN A 315 -6.16 12.35 17.61
C GLN A 315 -4.74 12.56 17.06
N GLN A 316 -4.04 13.62 17.49
CA GLN A 316 -2.64 13.83 17.11
C GLN A 316 -1.72 12.74 17.67
N LEU A 317 -1.92 12.34 18.93
CA LEU A 317 -1.14 11.29 19.59
C LEU A 317 -1.32 9.94 18.88
N LEU A 318 -2.56 9.54 18.58
CA LEU A 318 -2.86 8.32 17.81
C LEU A 318 -2.20 8.33 16.42
N ALA A 319 -2.23 9.46 15.71
CA ALA A 319 -1.56 9.59 14.41
C ALA A 319 -0.04 9.44 14.53
N GLN A 320 0.59 10.01 15.57
CA GLN A 320 2.03 9.86 15.80
C GLN A 320 2.43 8.43 16.21
N GLU A 321 1.59 7.72 16.96
CA GLU A 321 1.77 6.29 17.25
C GLU A 321 1.62 5.42 16.00
N GLN A 322 0.68 5.73 15.11
CA GLN A 322 0.52 5.05 13.81
C GLN A 322 1.76 5.17 12.92
N TRP A 323 2.47 6.31 12.94
CA TRP A 323 3.73 6.46 12.20
C TRP A 323 4.88 5.63 12.79
N LEU A 324 5.00 5.54 14.12
CA LEU A 324 5.94 4.61 14.75
C LEU A 324 5.59 3.14 14.44
N LYS A 325 4.30 2.81 14.36
CA LYS A 325 3.86 1.47 13.93
C LYS A 325 4.28 1.20 12.49
N ARG A 326 3.93 2.08 11.53
CA ARG A 326 4.33 1.94 10.11
C ARG A 326 5.85 1.82 9.94
N LEU A 327 6.64 2.55 10.73
CA LEU A 327 8.10 2.42 10.77
C LEU A 327 8.58 1.03 11.22
N ASN A 328 7.99 0.47 12.27
CA ASN A 328 8.36 -0.85 12.78
C ASN A 328 7.83 -2.00 11.89
N ASP A 329 6.63 -1.85 11.32
CA ASP A 329 6.08 -2.75 10.31
C ASP A 329 7.01 -2.78 9.08
N ALA A 330 7.50 -1.62 8.60
CA ALA A 330 8.47 -1.54 7.51
C ALA A 330 9.81 -2.22 7.83
N LYS A 331 10.32 -2.10 9.07
CA LYS A 331 11.52 -2.85 9.51
C LYS A 331 11.30 -4.36 9.47
N ALA A 332 10.13 -4.83 9.90
CA ALA A 332 9.79 -6.26 9.87
C ALA A 332 9.68 -6.79 8.43
N VAL A 333 9.00 -6.06 7.54
CA VAL A 333 8.93 -6.41 6.11
C VAL A 333 10.32 -6.36 5.44
N ALA A 334 11.22 -5.47 5.88
CA ALA A 334 12.60 -5.43 5.38
C ALA A 334 13.45 -6.65 5.77
N ILE A 335 13.18 -7.30 6.91
CA ILE A 335 13.81 -8.57 7.27
C ILE A 335 13.33 -9.67 6.31
N VAL A 336 12.02 -9.76 6.09
CA VAL A 336 11.42 -10.72 5.12
C VAL A 336 11.93 -10.46 3.69
N ALA A 337 12.14 -9.20 3.30
CA ALA A 337 12.73 -8.84 2.02
C ALA A 337 14.18 -9.31 1.89
N GLN A 338 15.00 -9.16 2.93
CA GLN A 338 16.38 -9.66 2.98
C GLN A 338 16.44 -11.19 2.89
N GLU A 339 15.59 -11.90 3.62
CA GLU A 339 15.50 -13.36 3.57
C GLU A 339 15.06 -13.88 2.20
N ARG A 340 14.00 -13.28 1.61
CA ARG A 340 13.55 -13.59 0.25
C ARG A 340 14.67 -13.31 -0.79
N GLN A 341 15.37 -12.17 -0.67
CA GLN A 341 16.50 -11.80 -1.53
C GLN A 341 17.70 -12.76 -1.40
N ALA A 342 17.98 -13.27 -0.20
CA ALA A 342 19.10 -14.19 0.06
C ALA A 342 18.81 -15.64 -0.34
N THR A 343 17.54 -16.04 -0.46
CA THR A 343 17.11 -17.43 -0.70
C THR A 343 16.56 -17.70 -2.10
N ALA A 344 16.24 -16.66 -2.89
CA ALA A 344 15.61 -16.77 -4.21
C ALA A 344 16.43 -17.59 -5.23
N LYS A 345 15.80 -18.63 -5.78
CA LYS A 345 16.37 -19.56 -6.79
C LYS A 345 15.53 -19.64 -8.07
N SER A 346 14.53 -18.78 -8.21
CA SER A 346 13.65 -18.68 -9.37
C SER A 346 13.23 -17.23 -9.63
N LEU A 347 12.80 -16.93 -10.87
CA LEU A 347 12.28 -15.61 -11.25
C LEU A 347 11.16 -15.13 -10.31
N ASN A 348 10.18 -15.98 -10.04
CA ASN A 348 9.05 -15.70 -9.14
C ASN A 348 9.49 -15.31 -7.71
N GLU A 349 10.58 -15.89 -7.20
CA GLU A 349 11.13 -15.51 -5.88
C GLU A 349 11.87 -14.17 -5.94
N TRP A 350 12.57 -13.87 -7.03
CA TRP A 350 13.20 -12.55 -7.25
C TRP A 350 12.16 -11.44 -7.44
N GLU A 351 11.07 -11.70 -8.18
CA GLU A 351 9.93 -10.78 -8.32
C GLU A 351 9.24 -10.54 -6.97
N LYS A 352 9.07 -11.58 -6.14
CA LYS A 352 8.56 -11.44 -4.76
C LYS A 352 9.52 -10.68 -3.85
N ALA A 353 10.82 -10.90 -3.94
CA ALA A 353 11.82 -10.14 -3.18
C ALA A 353 11.77 -8.65 -3.57
N GLN A 354 11.64 -8.35 -4.87
CA GLN A 354 11.46 -6.99 -5.37
C GLN A 354 10.18 -6.34 -4.83
N SER A 355 9.02 -7.01 -4.90
CA SER A 355 7.75 -6.43 -4.41
C SER A 355 7.76 -6.25 -2.88
N THR A 356 8.37 -7.18 -2.14
CA THR A 356 8.55 -7.03 -0.68
C THR A 356 9.41 -5.80 -0.36
N TRP A 357 10.51 -5.58 -1.08
CA TRP A 357 11.30 -4.35 -0.95
C TRP A 357 10.54 -3.09 -1.35
N GLN A 358 9.69 -3.14 -2.39
CA GLN A 358 8.88 -2.00 -2.81
C GLN A 358 7.89 -1.57 -1.73
N VAL A 359 7.29 -2.54 -1.01
CA VAL A 359 6.42 -2.25 0.15
C VAL A 359 7.21 -1.49 1.23
N VAL A 360 8.42 -1.95 1.61
CA VAL A 360 9.27 -1.24 2.59
C VAL A 360 9.50 0.22 2.20
N ILE A 361 9.93 0.47 0.96
CA ILE A 361 10.23 1.82 0.48
C ILE A 361 8.97 2.70 0.42
N ASN A 362 7.83 2.15 -0.01
CA ASN A 362 6.56 2.86 -0.03
C ASN A 362 6.10 3.21 1.40
N THR A 363 6.14 2.28 2.35
CA THR A 363 5.74 2.51 3.74
C THR A 363 6.62 3.56 4.42
N LEU A 364 7.93 3.55 4.20
CA LEU A 364 8.84 4.56 4.75
C LEU A 364 8.65 5.94 4.12
N ASN A 365 8.45 6.03 2.80
CA ASN A 365 8.21 7.30 2.10
C ASN A 365 6.88 7.98 2.47
N LEU A 366 5.93 7.23 3.05
CA LEU A 366 4.66 7.79 3.56
C LEU A 366 4.78 8.42 4.96
N ILE A 367 5.90 8.25 5.67
CA ILE A 367 6.11 8.81 7.01
C ILE A 367 6.36 10.33 6.90
N PRO A 368 5.54 11.20 7.51
CA PRO A 368 5.72 12.65 7.42
C PRO A 368 6.98 13.14 8.12
N GLN A 369 7.61 14.17 7.57
CA GLN A 369 8.79 14.84 8.16
C GLN A 369 8.52 15.51 9.52
N THR A 370 7.24 15.63 9.92
CA THR A 370 6.79 16.10 11.24
C THR A 370 6.52 14.95 12.24
N SER A 371 6.84 13.71 11.87
CA SER A 371 6.70 12.53 12.75
C SER A 371 7.99 12.27 13.53
N PRO A 372 7.93 11.81 14.80
CA PRO A 372 9.12 11.30 15.50
C PRO A 372 9.74 10.08 14.80
N ALA A 373 8.99 9.40 13.92
CA ALA A 373 9.49 8.30 13.09
C ALA A 373 10.43 8.77 11.94
N SER A 374 10.42 10.06 11.58
CA SER A 374 10.98 10.53 10.31
C SER A 374 12.49 10.38 10.19
N GLN A 375 13.26 10.60 11.26
CA GLN A 375 14.72 10.52 11.18
C GLN A 375 15.17 9.09 10.87
N GLU A 376 14.68 8.11 11.64
CA GLU A 376 15.02 6.71 11.42
C GLU A 376 14.45 6.21 10.07
N ALA A 377 13.26 6.67 9.66
CA ALA A 377 12.73 6.36 8.32
C ALA A 377 13.66 6.82 7.19
N GLN A 378 14.22 8.05 7.29
CA GLN A 378 15.15 8.59 6.31
C GLN A 378 16.50 7.85 6.30
N GLU A 379 17.01 7.47 7.47
CA GLU A 379 18.23 6.65 7.61
C GLU A 379 18.04 5.23 7.03
N LEU A 380 16.85 4.65 7.19
CA LEU A 380 16.50 3.35 6.62
C LEU A 380 16.29 3.40 5.09
N LEU A 381 15.69 4.46 4.55
CA LEU A 381 15.55 4.66 3.09
C LEU A 381 16.94 4.62 2.40
N LEU A 382 17.91 5.38 2.91
CA LEU A 382 19.30 5.39 2.41
C LEU A 382 19.96 3.99 2.40
N LYS A 383 19.53 3.09 3.30
CA LYS A 383 20.01 1.70 3.41
C LYS A 383 19.25 0.72 2.52
N TYR A 384 17.97 0.96 2.28
CA TYR A 384 17.06 0.01 1.62
C TYR A 384 16.79 0.31 0.13
N GLU A 385 16.81 1.56 -0.31
CA GLU A 385 16.67 1.90 -1.74
C GLU A 385 17.75 1.20 -2.61
N PRO A 386 19.03 1.10 -2.18
CA PRO A 386 20.03 0.33 -2.92
C PRO A 386 19.77 -1.19 -2.94
N GLN A 387 18.94 -1.74 -2.04
CA GLN A 387 18.57 -3.16 -2.05
C GLN A 387 17.38 -3.41 -2.98
N LEU A 388 16.38 -2.53 -2.97
CA LEU A 388 15.31 -2.53 -3.96
C LEU A 388 15.88 -2.47 -5.39
N ALA A 389 16.81 -1.53 -5.65
CA ALA A 389 17.45 -1.37 -6.95
C ALA A 389 18.16 -2.68 -7.39
N ARG A 390 19.05 -3.25 -6.56
CA ARG A 390 19.74 -4.52 -6.86
C ARG A 390 18.77 -5.67 -7.11
N THR A 391 17.71 -5.77 -6.30
CA THR A 391 16.74 -6.87 -6.39
C THR A 391 15.90 -6.76 -7.66
N ARG A 392 15.46 -5.55 -8.02
CA ARG A 392 14.78 -5.24 -9.28
C ARG A 392 15.66 -5.55 -10.49
N ASP A 393 16.92 -5.11 -10.47
CA ASP A 393 17.84 -5.29 -11.59
C ASP A 393 18.21 -6.77 -11.76
N ARG A 394 18.25 -7.54 -10.66
CA ARG A 394 18.37 -9.00 -10.69
C ARG A 394 17.12 -9.68 -11.24
N ALA A 395 15.93 -9.35 -10.74
CA ALA A 395 14.65 -9.89 -11.23
C ALA A 395 14.47 -9.63 -12.74
N THR A 396 14.75 -8.41 -13.18
CA THR A 396 14.72 -8.01 -14.60
C THR A 396 15.68 -8.86 -15.45
N ARG A 397 16.90 -9.13 -14.95
CA ARG A 397 17.88 -10.00 -15.63
C ARG A 397 17.37 -11.44 -15.76
N GLU A 398 16.80 -12.00 -14.69
CA GLU A 398 16.20 -13.33 -14.74
C GLU A 398 14.98 -13.38 -15.67
N GLN A 399 14.18 -12.32 -15.75
CA GLN A 399 13.02 -12.22 -16.64
C GLN A 399 13.43 -12.24 -18.12
N ILE A 400 14.47 -11.47 -18.48
CA ILE A 400 15.05 -11.48 -19.83
C ILE A 400 15.63 -12.87 -20.13
N SER A 401 16.39 -13.45 -19.20
CA SER A 401 17.03 -14.76 -19.37
C SER A 401 16.02 -15.90 -19.54
N ALA A 402 14.93 -15.88 -18.74
CA ALA A 402 13.81 -16.80 -18.88
C ALA A 402 13.15 -16.69 -20.26
N ARG A 403 12.96 -15.46 -20.77
CA ARG A 403 12.41 -15.20 -22.09
C ARG A 403 13.33 -15.72 -23.19
N SER A 404 14.62 -15.42 -23.15
CA SER A 404 15.60 -15.91 -24.14
C SER A 404 15.67 -17.44 -24.16
N TYR A 405 15.66 -18.10 -22.99
CA TYR A 405 15.62 -19.56 -22.89
C TYR A 405 14.34 -20.17 -23.50
N GLN A 406 13.17 -19.61 -23.18
CA GLN A 406 11.90 -20.06 -23.77
C GLN A 406 11.84 -19.82 -25.29
N GLN A 407 12.34 -18.67 -25.76
CA GLN A 407 12.44 -18.37 -27.19
C GLN A 407 13.38 -19.32 -27.91
N ALA A 408 14.52 -19.70 -27.32
CA ALA A 408 15.41 -20.71 -27.87
C ALA A 408 14.68 -22.04 -28.11
N ILE A 409 13.89 -22.49 -27.12
CA ILE A 409 13.10 -23.73 -27.22
C ILE A 409 11.97 -23.62 -28.25
N SER A 410 11.18 -22.54 -28.24
CA SER A 410 10.07 -22.39 -29.19
C SER A 410 10.55 -22.29 -30.64
N THR A 411 11.63 -21.54 -30.88
CA THR A 411 12.20 -21.37 -32.22
C THR A 411 12.88 -22.66 -32.70
N ALA A 412 13.51 -23.44 -31.83
CA ALA A 412 14.01 -24.78 -32.15
C ALA A 412 12.88 -25.76 -32.50
N SER A 413 11.73 -25.68 -31.81
CA SER A 413 10.56 -26.49 -32.15
C SER A 413 9.97 -26.12 -33.52
N GLN A 414 9.96 -24.82 -33.87
CA GLN A 414 9.55 -24.34 -35.19
C GLN A 414 10.54 -24.79 -36.28
N ALA A 415 11.85 -24.74 -36.02
CA ALA A 415 12.88 -25.22 -36.93
C ALA A 415 12.62 -26.69 -37.34
N LYS A 416 12.40 -27.59 -36.38
CA LYS A 416 12.04 -29.00 -36.64
C LYS A 416 10.79 -29.16 -37.50
N SER A 417 9.74 -28.38 -37.22
CA SER A 417 8.52 -28.42 -38.04
C SER A 417 8.77 -28.01 -39.50
N TYR A 418 9.73 -27.12 -39.76
CA TYR A 418 10.17 -26.80 -41.12
C TYR A 418 11.04 -27.90 -41.76
N GLU A 419 11.83 -28.64 -40.98
CA GLU A 419 12.58 -29.82 -41.47
C GLU A 419 11.62 -30.94 -41.92
N GLU A 420 10.59 -31.23 -41.10
CA GLU A 420 9.51 -32.18 -41.41
C GLU A 420 8.75 -31.80 -42.69
N GLN A 421 8.55 -30.49 -42.92
CA GLN A 421 7.94 -29.94 -44.13
C GLN A 421 8.91 -29.81 -45.32
N ASN A 422 10.15 -30.27 -45.19
CA ASN A 422 11.24 -30.10 -46.18
C ASN A 422 11.57 -28.64 -46.55
N GLN A 423 11.19 -27.68 -45.72
CA GLN A 423 11.48 -26.25 -45.88
C GLN A 423 12.84 -25.88 -45.27
N TRP A 424 13.88 -26.64 -45.64
CA TRP A 424 15.23 -26.57 -45.07
C TRP A 424 15.86 -25.16 -45.03
N PRO A 425 15.71 -24.27 -46.03
CA PRO A 425 16.21 -22.89 -45.93
C PRO A 425 15.56 -22.08 -44.79
N ILE A 426 14.29 -22.36 -44.48
CA ILE A 426 13.58 -21.73 -43.36
C ILE A 426 14.04 -22.37 -42.04
N ALA A 427 14.16 -23.70 -41.98
CA ALA A 427 14.69 -24.41 -40.81
C ALA A 427 16.07 -23.89 -40.39
N VAL A 428 17.01 -23.64 -41.33
CA VAL A 428 18.31 -23.01 -41.06
C VAL A 428 18.17 -21.64 -40.37
N THR A 429 17.23 -20.82 -40.83
CA THR A 429 16.98 -19.49 -40.26
C THR A 429 16.51 -19.58 -38.81
N TYR A 430 15.56 -20.48 -38.53
CA TYR A 430 15.03 -20.71 -37.18
C TYR A 430 16.07 -21.38 -36.26
N TRP A 431 16.85 -22.36 -36.73
CA TRP A 431 17.93 -22.96 -35.94
C TRP A 431 19.01 -21.94 -35.54
N ASN A 432 19.40 -21.04 -36.44
CA ASN A 432 20.35 -19.97 -36.15
C ASN A 432 19.78 -18.98 -35.10
N GLN A 433 18.50 -18.61 -35.20
CA GLN A 433 17.83 -17.79 -34.18
C GLN A 433 17.75 -18.50 -32.82
N ALA A 434 17.41 -19.79 -32.79
CA ALA A 434 17.35 -20.59 -31.57
C ALA A 434 18.72 -20.67 -30.85
N LEU A 435 19.78 -20.85 -31.63
CA LEU A 435 21.16 -20.85 -31.15
C LEU A 435 21.58 -19.48 -30.58
N GLN A 436 21.25 -18.39 -31.27
CA GLN A 436 21.51 -17.02 -30.78
C GLN A 436 20.75 -16.73 -29.47
N ASN A 437 19.47 -17.12 -29.38
CA ASN A 437 18.66 -16.95 -28.17
C ASN A 437 19.26 -17.70 -26.96
N ALA A 438 19.79 -18.91 -27.17
CA ALA A 438 20.51 -19.65 -26.12
C ALA A 438 21.81 -18.93 -25.71
N GLN A 439 22.63 -18.51 -26.68
CA GLN A 439 23.92 -17.83 -26.46
C GLN A 439 23.79 -16.48 -25.75
N GLN A 440 22.68 -15.75 -25.94
CA GLN A 440 22.45 -14.44 -25.30
C GLN A 440 22.12 -14.51 -23.79
N THR A 441 22.02 -15.70 -23.20
CA THR A 441 21.70 -15.84 -21.77
C THR A 441 22.88 -15.41 -20.89
N PRO A 442 22.75 -14.41 -19.99
CA PRO A 442 23.83 -13.94 -19.11
C PRO A 442 24.38 -15.02 -18.18
N GLN A 443 25.70 -15.03 -17.98
CA GLN A 443 26.42 -16.03 -17.17
C GLN A 443 25.97 -16.09 -15.70
N ASP A 444 25.49 -14.98 -15.13
CA ASP A 444 25.05 -14.92 -13.74
C ASP A 444 23.59 -15.34 -13.53
N SER A 445 22.83 -15.64 -14.59
CA SER A 445 21.42 -16.01 -14.52
C SER A 445 21.19 -17.45 -14.04
N LEU A 446 20.07 -17.65 -13.32
CA LEU A 446 19.51 -18.96 -12.98
C LEU A 446 19.14 -19.83 -14.20
N TYR A 447 19.10 -19.27 -15.42
CA TYR A 447 18.82 -19.99 -16.67
C TYR A 447 20.08 -20.33 -17.48
N TYR A 448 21.26 -19.85 -17.08
CA TYR A 448 22.48 -19.96 -17.89
C TYR A 448 22.84 -21.41 -18.25
N ASN A 449 22.90 -22.31 -17.25
CA ASN A 449 23.28 -23.70 -17.47
C ASN A 449 22.27 -24.44 -18.37
N GLN A 450 20.99 -24.11 -18.24
CA GLN A 450 19.92 -24.65 -19.06
C GLN A 450 20.09 -24.19 -20.51
N SER A 451 20.31 -22.90 -20.77
CA SER A 451 20.59 -22.37 -22.11
C SER A 451 21.88 -22.95 -22.70
N GLN A 452 22.97 -23.07 -21.92
CA GLN A 452 24.23 -23.67 -22.38
C GLN A 452 24.04 -25.12 -22.84
N SER A 453 23.20 -25.91 -22.16
CA SER A 453 22.94 -27.30 -22.59
C SER A 453 22.18 -27.42 -23.92
N LEU A 454 21.55 -26.34 -24.41
CA LEU A 454 20.91 -26.29 -25.74
C LEU A 454 21.89 -25.98 -26.88
N ILE A 455 23.02 -25.32 -26.61
CA ILE A 455 23.93 -24.79 -27.64
C ILE A 455 24.49 -25.91 -28.53
N GLN A 456 24.97 -27.01 -27.95
CA GLN A 456 25.54 -28.12 -28.71
C GLN A 456 24.50 -28.84 -29.61
N PRO A 457 23.34 -29.31 -29.11
CA PRO A 457 22.35 -29.97 -29.97
C PRO A 457 21.77 -29.03 -31.03
N TYR A 458 21.61 -27.73 -30.74
CA TYR A 458 21.10 -26.76 -31.73
C TYR A 458 22.15 -26.46 -32.80
N SER A 459 23.45 -26.44 -32.46
CA SER A 459 24.54 -26.30 -33.44
C SER A 459 24.61 -27.49 -34.39
N ILE A 460 24.42 -28.71 -33.88
CA ILE A 460 24.38 -29.94 -34.71
C ILE A 460 23.18 -29.92 -35.66
N ALA A 461 22.00 -29.56 -35.16
CA ALA A 461 20.79 -29.49 -35.99
C ALA A 461 20.88 -28.37 -37.05
N LEU A 462 21.45 -27.21 -36.70
CA LEU A 462 21.75 -26.13 -37.64
C LEU A 462 22.65 -26.62 -38.79
N GLN A 463 23.72 -27.35 -38.49
CA GLN A 463 24.62 -27.91 -39.51
C GLN A 463 23.87 -28.89 -40.44
N GLN A 464 23.09 -29.81 -39.87
CA GLN A 464 22.31 -30.77 -40.65
C GLN A 464 21.29 -30.06 -41.57
N ALA A 465 20.61 -29.04 -41.07
CA ALA A 465 19.70 -28.23 -41.88
C ALA A 465 20.43 -27.45 -42.99
N GLN A 466 21.64 -26.94 -42.72
CA GLN A 466 22.47 -26.25 -43.73
C GLN A 466 22.90 -27.18 -44.85
N GLU A 467 23.38 -28.38 -44.52
CA GLU A 467 23.76 -29.41 -45.50
C GLU A 467 22.57 -29.80 -46.40
N LYS A 468 21.38 -30.04 -45.81
CA LYS A 468 20.15 -30.33 -46.56
C LYS A 468 19.70 -29.14 -47.42
N SER A 469 19.77 -27.93 -46.89
CA SER A 469 19.44 -26.70 -47.65
C SER A 469 20.36 -26.50 -48.85
N GLN A 470 21.66 -26.78 -48.73
CA GLN A 470 22.61 -26.70 -49.85
C GLN A 470 22.34 -27.75 -50.94
N ILE A 471 21.81 -28.93 -50.57
CA ILE A 471 21.39 -29.94 -51.54
C ILE A 471 20.16 -29.44 -52.29
N ILE A 472 19.12 -28.94 -51.61
CA ILE A 472 17.92 -28.43 -52.28
C ILE A 472 18.23 -27.23 -53.18
N SER A 473 19.05 -26.27 -52.74
CA SER A 473 19.42 -25.13 -53.60
C SER A 473 20.17 -25.56 -54.87
N ARG A 474 21.01 -26.62 -54.80
CA ARG A 474 21.65 -27.21 -55.98
C ARG A 474 20.62 -27.88 -56.89
N LEU A 475 19.77 -28.76 -56.35
CA LEU A 475 18.73 -29.46 -57.12
C LEU A 475 17.72 -28.50 -57.76
N GLN A 476 17.43 -27.36 -57.13
CA GLN A 476 16.56 -26.34 -57.71
C GLN A 476 17.24 -25.61 -58.88
N LYS A 477 18.51 -25.20 -58.75
CA LYS A 477 19.26 -24.64 -59.89
C LYS A 477 19.30 -25.62 -61.07
N VAL A 478 19.56 -26.91 -60.80
CA VAL A 478 19.54 -27.97 -61.82
C VAL A 478 18.17 -28.07 -62.50
N ARG A 479 17.06 -27.97 -61.76
CA ARG A 479 15.70 -27.90 -62.34
C ARG A 479 15.51 -26.68 -63.23
N ASP A 480 16.03 -25.52 -62.84
CA ASP A 480 15.87 -24.27 -63.59
C ASP A 480 16.73 -24.26 -64.88
N ASP A 481 17.97 -24.77 -64.81
CA ASP A 481 18.83 -24.98 -65.97
C ASP A 481 18.25 -26.04 -66.94
N LEU A 482 17.72 -27.17 -66.42
CA LEU A 482 17.03 -28.19 -67.23
C LEU A 482 15.73 -27.67 -67.87
N ASN A 483 14.94 -26.86 -67.15
CA ASN A 483 13.76 -26.20 -67.72
C ASN A 483 14.15 -25.35 -68.94
N LYS A 484 15.22 -24.57 -68.83
CA LYS A 484 15.75 -23.68 -69.88
C LYS A 484 16.30 -24.42 -71.11
N ILE A 485 16.77 -25.66 -70.94
CA ILE A 485 17.19 -26.52 -72.05
C ILE A 485 15.98 -27.23 -72.68
N CYS A 486 15.17 -27.92 -71.86
CA CYS A 486 14.07 -28.76 -72.35
C CYS A 486 12.84 -27.99 -72.84
N SER A 487 12.67 -26.72 -72.46
CA SER A 487 11.45 -25.93 -72.72
C SER A 487 11.76 -24.65 -73.51
N ARG A 488 12.27 -24.83 -74.73
CA ARG A 488 12.39 -23.75 -75.74
C ARG A 488 11.06 -23.63 -76.51
N GLU A 489 11.09 -23.04 -77.70
CA GLU A 489 9.90 -22.83 -78.56
C GLU A 489 9.15 -24.14 -78.86
N VAL A 490 9.88 -25.25 -78.95
CA VAL A 490 9.35 -26.62 -78.87
C VAL A 490 9.87 -27.26 -77.58
N ARG A 491 9.04 -28.10 -76.95
CA ARG A 491 9.47 -28.90 -75.80
C ARG A 491 10.36 -30.05 -76.30
N ILE A 492 11.65 -29.98 -75.99
CA ILE A 492 12.69 -30.93 -76.41
C ILE A 492 12.71 -32.18 -75.51
N CYS A 493 12.42 -31.99 -74.23
CA CYS A 493 12.46 -33.08 -73.26
C CYS A 493 11.51 -32.90 -72.06
N THR A 494 11.32 -34.00 -71.35
CA THR A 494 10.82 -34.06 -69.97
C THR A 494 11.95 -34.55 -69.07
N PHE A 495 11.89 -34.26 -67.77
CA PHE A 495 12.95 -34.68 -66.85
C PHE A 495 12.44 -34.93 -65.44
N THR A 496 13.14 -35.80 -64.72
CA THR A 496 13.01 -36.01 -63.27
C THR A 496 14.39 -35.92 -62.62
N ILE A 497 14.44 -35.47 -61.37
CA ILE A 497 15.67 -35.27 -60.61
C ILE A 497 15.46 -35.91 -59.24
N ASN A 498 16.41 -36.71 -58.80
CA ASN A 498 16.46 -37.27 -57.45
C ASN A 498 17.91 -37.29 -56.94
N ASN A 499 18.12 -37.81 -55.73
CA ASN A 499 19.44 -37.86 -55.09
C ASN A 499 20.42 -38.89 -55.71
N THR A 500 20.01 -39.60 -56.77
CA THR A 500 20.82 -40.62 -57.47
C THR A 500 21.11 -40.28 -58.93
N GLY A 501 20.45 -39.27 -59.50
CA GLY A 501 20.69 -38.84 -60.88
C GLY A 501 19.61 -37.92 -61.45
N ILE A 502 19.86 -37.49 -62.69
CA ILE A 502 18.96 -36.73 -63.55
C ILE A 502 18.52 -37.66 -64.68
N ALA A 503 17.23 -37.96 -64.77
CA ALA A 503 16.67 -38.75 -65.87
C ALA A 503 15.91 -37.82 -66.82
N VAL A 504 16.31 -37.82 -68.10
CA VAL A 504 15.76 -36.97 -69.16
C VAL A 504 15.14 -37.87 -70.22
N SER A 505 13.88 -37.65 -70.59
CA SER A 505 13.22 -38.37 -71.68
C SER A 505 12.91 -37.42 -72.81
N LEU A 506 13.31 -37.76 -74.04
CA LEU A 506 12.99 -36.98 -75.23
C LEU A 506 11.49 -36.98 -75.52
N THR A 507 11.02 -35.95 -76.23
CA THR A 507 9.64 -35.83 -76.67
C THR A 507 9.47 -36.39 -78.10
N PRO A 508 8.30 -36.95 -78.46
CA PRO A 508 8.02 -37.42 -79.82
C PRO A 508 8.23 -36.34 -80.88
N GLU A 509 7.84 -35.10 -80.58
CA GLU A 509 7.97 -33.96 -81.47
C GLU A 509 9.43 -33.60 -81.76
N TYR A 510 10.34 -33.86 -80.80
CA TYR A 510 11.78 -33.68 -81.00
C TYR A 510 12.45 -34.88 -81.67
N GLU A 511 11.97 -36.09 -81.41
CA GLU A 511 12.48 -37.31 -82.06
C GLU A 511 12.11 -37.34 -83.56
N GLU A 512 10.92 -36.87 -83.94
CA GLU A 512 10.52 -36.69 -85.35
C GLU A 512 11.37 -35.62 -86.07
N LEU A 513 11.71 -34.52 -85.39
CA LEU A 513 12.64 -33.49 -85.91
C LEU A 513 14.05 -34.05 -86.14
N LEU A 514 14.54 -34.92 -85.25
CA LEU A 514 15.83 -35.61 -85.45
C LEU A 514 15.78 -36.60 -86.62
N GLN A 515 14.69 -37.36 -86.79
CA GLN A 515 14.57 -38.33 -87.88
C GLN A 515 14.42 -37.68 -89.26
N THR A 516 13.57 -36.65 -89.38
CA THR A 516 13.32 -35.94 -90.65
C THR A 516 14.52 -35.17 -91.17
N THR A 517 15.39 -34.68 -90.28
CA THR A 517 16.61 -33.94 -90.68
C THR A 517 17.86 -34.80 -90.87
N LEU A 518 17.77 -36.13 -90.67
CA LEU A 518 18.83 -37.08 -91.05
C LEU A 518 18.77 -37.51 -92.53
N THR A 519 17.66 -37.21 -93.22
CA THR A 519 17.46 -37.53 -94.65
C THR A 519 17.96 -36.44 -95.61
N GLU A 520 18.25 -35.24 -95.14
CA GLU A 520 18.91 -34.18 -95.93
C GLU A 520 20.33 -33.94 -95.39
N ALA A 521 21.32 -33.90 -96.28
CA ALA A 521 22.74 -33.98 -95.92
C ALA A 521 23.35 -32.62 -95.52
N ASP A 522 22.73 -31.91 -94.57
CA ASP A 522 23.20 -30.61 -94.09
C ASP A 522 23.96 -30.72 -92.75
N LEU A 523 25.07 -29.99 -92.63
CA LEU A 523 26.08 -30.17 -91.57
C LEU A 523 25.68 -29.57 -90.20
N GLN A 524 24.47 -29.04 -90.07
CA GLN A 524 24.04 -28.26 -88.90
C GLN A 524 23.25 -29.07 -87.85
N THR A 525 22.63 -30.19 -88.20
CA THR A 525 21.71 -30.92 -87.31
C THR A 525 22.37 -31.98 -86.43
N THR A 526 23.45 -32.63 -86.90
CA THR A 526 24.34 -33.46 -86.05
C THR A 526 24.86 -32.66 -84.85
N ASN A 527 25.04 -31.35 -85.04
CA ASN A 527 25.48 -30.42 -84.02
C ASN A 527 24.42 -30.22 -82.90
N HIS A 528 23.13 -30.18 -83.22
CA HIS A 528 22.10 -29.86 -82.21
C HIS A 528 21.89 -30.99 -81.18
N TRP A 529 21.94 -32.26 -81.59
CA TRP A 529 21.95 -33.38 -80.64
C TRP A 529 23.22 -33.36 -79.78
N HIS A 530 24.38 -33.08 -80.37
CA HIS A 530 25.64 -33.04 -79.62
C HIS A 530 25.69 -31.88 -78.61
N ILE A 531 25.21 -30.68 -78.99
CA ILE A 531 25.04 -29.53 -78.11
C ILE A 531 24.05 -29.84 -76.96
N LEU A 532 22.99 -30.61 -77.23
CA LEU A 532 22.07 -31.05 -76.18
C LEU A 532 22.75 -32.02 -75.20
N GLN A 533 23.52 -33.00 -75.68
CA GLN A 533 24.32 -33.90 -74.84
C GLN A 533 25.34 -33.13 -74.00
N GLU A 534 26.10 -32.22 -74.61
CA GLU A 534 27.12 -31.40 -73.94
C GLU A 534 26.49 -30.50 -72.87
N ALA A 535 25.41 -29.77 -73.19
CA ALA A 535 24.76 -28.88 -72.25
C ALA A 535 24.07 -29.63 -71.09
N LEU A 536 23.56 -30.85 -71.33
CA LEU A 536 23.06 -31.73 -70.26
C LEU A 536 24.22 -32.31 -69.43
N GLY A 537 25.34 -32.68 -70.06
CA GLY A 537 26.56 -33.13 -69.37
C GLY A 537 27.09 -32.07 -68.41
N VAL A 538 27.22 -30.81 -68.87
CA VAL A 538 27.62 -29.65 -68.05
C VAL A 538 26.67 -29.37 -66.89
N ILE A 539 25.37 -29.70 -67.00
CA ILE A 539 24.45 -29.68 -65.85
C ILE A 539 24.77 -30.83 -64.88
N GLY A 540 25.02 -32.04 -65.38
CA GLY A 540 25.44 -33.19 -64.57
C GLY A 540 26.71 -32.94 -63.78
N ASP A 541 27.74 -32.36 -64.43
CA ASP A 541 29.00 -31.97 -63.79
C ASP A 541 28.78 -30.92 -62.70
N HIS A 542 28.07 -29.83 -62.99
CA HIS A 542 27.74 -28.80 -61.99
C HIS A 542 26.86 -29.32 -60.84
N ALA A 543 26.04 -30.34 -61.08
CA ALA A 543 25.22 -31.01 -60.06
C ALA A 543 26.02 -32.01 -59.22
N ASN A 544 27.12 -32.54 -59.77
CA ASN A 544 27.70 -33.83 -59.43
C ASN A 544 26.62 -34.94 -59.36
N LEU A 545 25.84 -35.07 -60.44
CA LEU A 545 24.83 -36.11 -60.64
C LEU A 545 24.97 -36.74 -62.03
N PRO A 546 24.88 -38.08 -62.16
CA PRO A 546 24.82 -38.73 -63.47
C PRO A 546 23.54 -38.34 -64.22
N VAL A 547 23.66 -38.18 -65.53
CA VAL A 547 22.55 -37.83 -66.43
C VAL A 547 22.27 -39.00 -67.35
N PHE A 548 21.03 -39.48 -67.33
CA PHE A 548 20.55 -40.57 -68.19
C PHE A 548 19.56 -39.99 -69.19
N ILE A 549 19.79 -40.17 -70.50
CA ILE A 549 18.85 -39.74 -71.55
C ILE A 549 18.17 -40.97 -72.14
N TYR A 550 16.85 -40.91 -72.22
CA TYR A 550 15.96 -41.95 -72.75
C TYR A 550 15.24 -41.46 -74.01
N ASP A 551 15.02 -42.38 -74.95
CA ASP A 551 14.13 -42.17 -76.10
C ASP A 551 12.63 -42.17 -75.67
N THR A 552 11.73 -42.00 -76.64
CA THR A 552 10.28 -42.07 -76.38
C THR A 552 9.76 -43.46 -76.03
N GLN A 553 10.55 -44.52 -76.22
CA GLN A 553 10.24 -45.90 -75.85
C GLN A 553 10.74 -46.25 -74.43
N GLY A 554 11.52 -45.37 -73.80
CA GLY A 554 12.14 -45.58 -72.50
C GLY A 554 13.47 -46.34 -72.54
N GLN A 555 14.09 -46.52 -73.71
CA GLN A 555 15.43 -47.10 -73.83
C GLN A 555 16.50 -46.03 -73.55
N GLY A 556 17.54 -46.40 -72.79
CA GLY A 556 18.63 -45.50 -72.45
C GLY A 556 19.58 -45.30 -73.65
N ILE A 557 19.52 -44.12 -74.28
CA ILE A 557 20.29 -43.78 -75.49
C ILE A 557 21.60 -43.05 -75.20
N TYR A 558 21.74 -42.43 -74.02
CA TYR A 558 22.97 -41.79 -73.59
C TYR A 558 23.10 -41.76 -72.06
N THR A 559 24.32 -41.75 -71.55
CA THR A 559 24.62 -41.57 -70.12
C THR A 559 25.88 -40.73 -69.95
N HIS A 560 25.77 -39.64 -69.20
CA HIS A 560 26.92 -38.88 -68.69
C HIS A 560 27.15 -39.24 -67.22
N ILE A 561 28.40 -39.49 -66.86
CA ILE A 561 28.83 -39.66 -65.46
C ILE A 561 29.73 -38.46 -65.15
N PRO A 562 29.41 -37.66 -64.11
CA PRO A 562 30.16 -36.44 -63.84
C PRO A 562 31.61 -36.75 -63.47
N GLN A 563 32.52 -35.90 -63.93
CA GLN A 563 33.92 -35.95 -63.49
C GLN A 563 34.09 -34.97 -62.31
N GLY A 564 34.29 -35.55 -61.11
CA GLY A 564 34.14 -34.86 -59.82
C GLY A 564 35.34 -34.10 -59.30
#